data_AF-A0A4R4BNU2-F1
#
_entry.id   AF-A0A4R4BNU2-F1
#
_cell.length_a   1.000
_cell.length_b   1.000
_cell.length_c   1.000
_cell.angle_alpha   90.00
_cell.angle_beta   90.00
_cell.angle_gamma   90.00
#
_symmetry.space_group_name_H-M   'P 1'
#
loop_
_entity.id
_entity.type
_entity.pdbx_description
1 polymer ?
#
loop_
_entity_poly.entity_id
_entity_poly.type
_entity_poly.pdbx_seq_one_letter_code
_entity_poly.pdbx_strand_id
1 'polypeptide(L)'
;MKRRVSIVKPAILIVCVLAAWACTQPPTAEMQKATEAVTKAQQDPLVPVYAPESLQRATDLLAQMNEAAAAKKYDTARKLALDAQAAAEQAISDAKTRQEQAKNEANQAIEALKKAFPEAETALAAARKARNPRINIEKLSQDLQKARDSLKTAESSYASGQYKAAYEAAIAGRNTLSKIVETISSAAQVSSKKK
;
A
#
# COMPACT_ATOMS: atom_id res chain seq x y z
N MET A 1 -30.57 72.17 -53.25
CA MET A 1 -31.84 72.65 -52.68
C MET A 1 -32.80 71.47 -52.63
N LYS A 2 -33.45 71.00 -51.56
CA LYS A 2 -33.73 71.47 -50.20
C LYS A 2 -33.64 70.25 -49.25
N ARG A 3 -32.99 70.42 -48.11
CA ARG A 3 -32.95 69.48 -46.98
C ARG A 3 -34.33 69.38 -46.34
N ARG A 4 -34.78 68.17 -45.96
CA ARG A 4 -35.85 68.00 -44.96
C ARG A 4 -35.24 67.41 -43.69
N VAL A 5 -35.41 68.13 -42.60
CA VAL A 5 -35.04 67.80 -41.21
C VAL A 5 -36.35 67.82 -40.39
N SER A 6 -36.32 67.09 -39.28
CA SER A 6 -37.31 66.99 -38.19
C SER A 6 -38.39 65.94 -38.43
N ILE A 7 -38.72 65.05 -37.48
CA ILE A 7 -39.03 65.32 -36.06
C ILE A 7 -38.62 64.12 -35.17
N VAL A 8 -38.06 64.45 -34.00
CA VAL A 8 -37.73 63.59 -32.85
C VAL A 8 -38.95 63.49 -31.91
N LYS A 9 -39.21 62.33 -31.26
CA LYS A 9 -39.51 62.16 -29.80
C LYS A 9 -39.98 60.71 -29.43
N PRO A 10 -39.89 60.31 -28.14
CA PRO A 10 -39.34 59.02 -27.69
C PRO A 10 -40.32 58.13 -26.87
N ALA A 11 -39.96 56.87 -26.64
CA ALA A 11 -40.50 55.99 -25.59
C ALA A 11 -39.42 54.92 -25.30
N ILE A 12 -38.66 54.90 -24.19
CA ILE A 12 -39.03 54.68 -22.78
C ILE A 12 -39.81 53.37 -22.59
N LEU A 13 -39.10 52.30 -22.23
CA LEU A 13 -39.26 51.44 -21.04
C LEU A 13 -38.85 49.99 -21.31
N ILE A 14 -37.80 49.58 -20.60
CA ILE A 14 -37.70 48.32 -19.85
C ILE A 14 -38.00 47.06 -20.67
N VAL A 15 -36.95 46.47 -21.23
CA VAL A 15 -36.89 45.02 -21.40
C VAL A 15 -35.83 44.49 -20.44
N CYS A 16 -36.35 44.20 -19.26
CA CYS A 16 -36.00 43.07 -18.40
C CYS A 16 -34.53 42.65 -18.35
N VAL A 17 -33.90 43.12 -17.28
CA VAL A 17 -32.91 42.40 -16.47
C VAL A 17 -33.25 40.91 -16.38
N LEU A 18 -32.69 40.09 -17.27
CA LEU A 18 -32.72 38.63 -17.23
C LEU A 18 -31.31 38.03 -17.24
N ALA A 19 -30.33 38.76 -16.71
CA ALA A 19 -28.93 38.32 -16.66
C ALA A 19 -28.38 38.17 -15.22
N ALA A 20 -29.23 37.79 -14.25
CA ALA A 20 -28.80 37.59 -12.86
C ALA A 20 -29.37 36.33 -12.20
N TRP A 21 -29.68 35.29 -12.97
CA TRP A 21 -29.81 33.92 -12.44
C TRP A 21 -28.49 33.16 -12.62
N ALA A 22 -27.39 33.74 -12.12
CA ALA A 22 -26.25 32.93 -11.68
C ALA A 22 -26.64 32.25 -10.35
N CYS A 23 -27.74 31.49 -10.36
CA CYS A 23 -28.03 30.54 -9.30
C CYS A 23 -26.97 29.45 -9.44
N THR A 24 -25.95 29.58 -8.62
CA THR A 24 -24.83 28.67 -8.43
C THR A 24 -25.34 27.26 -8.15
N GLN A 25 -25.66 26.51 -9.21
CA GLN A 25 -25.96 25.09 -9.07
C GLN A 25 -24.69 24.39 -8.53
N PRO A 26 -24.83 23.50 -7.54
CA PRO A 26 -23.70 22.72 -7.04
C PRO A 26 -23.07 21.91 -8.19
N PRO A 27 -21.74 21.69 -8.18
CA PRO A 27 -21.03 20.91 -9.19
C PRO A 27 -21.31 19.41 -8.99
N THR A 28 -22.56 19.00 -9.21
CA THR A 28 -23.07 17.67 -8.86
C THR A 28 -22.35 16.56 -9.61
N ALA A 29 -21.97 16.79 -10.88
CA ALA A 29 -21.31 15.79 -11.70
C ALA A 29 -19.91 15.43 -11.18
N GLU A 30 -19.07 16.43 -10.88
CA GLU A 30 -17.72 16.19 -10.35
C GLU A 30 -17.78 15.57 -8.95
N MET A 31 -18.65 16.07 -8.08
CA MET A 31 -18.81 15.53 -6.71
C MET A 31 -19.30 14.07 -6.72
N GLN A 32 -20.21 13.72 -7.63
CA GLN A 32 -20.69 12.36 -7.78
C GLN A 32 -19.57 11.43 -8.27
N LYS A 33 -18.80 11.83 -9.29
CA LYS A 33 -17.63 11.07 -9.77
C LYS A 33 -16.60 10.85 -8.66
N ALA A 34 -16.32 11.89 -7.86
CA ALA A 34 -15.41 11.78 -6.72
C ALA A 34 -15.91 10.76 -5.69
N THR A 35 -17.19 10.82 -5.34
CA THR A 35 -17.83 9.89 -4.39
C THR A 35 -17.77 8.45 -4.90
N GLU A 36 -18.07 8.23 -6.19
CA GLU A 36 -17.99 6.92 -6.83
C GLU A 36 -16.55 6.38 -6.87
N ALA A 37 -15.57 7.24 -7.19
CA ALA A 37 -14.16 6.87 -7.24
C ALA A 37 -13.63 6.47 -5.85
N VAL A 38 -13.93 7.25 -4.81
CA VAL A 38 -13.54 6.92 -3.42
C VAL A 38 -14.22 5.64 -2.96
N THR A 39 -15.51 5.47 -3.24
CA THR A 39 -16.25 4.24 -2.92
C THR A 39 -15.63 3.02 -3.60
N LYS A 40 -15.27 3.14 -4.88
CA LYS A 40 -14.56 2.09 -5.62
C LYS A 40 -13.21 1.75 -4.98
N ALA A 41 -12.44 2.75 -4.56
CA ALA A 41 -11.16 2.53 -3.87
C ALA A 41 -11.36 1.85 -2.50
N GLN A 42 -12.42 2.18 -1.76
CA GLN A 42 -12.75 1.51 -0.49
C GLN A 42 -13.19 0.05 -0.67
N GLN A 43 -13.87 -0.25 -1.78
CA GLN A 43 -14.35 -1.60 -2.10
C GLN A 43 -13.29 -2.49 -2.75
N ASP A 44 -12.19 -1.92 -3.25
CA ASP A 44 -11.07 -2.68 -3.79
C ASP A 44 -10.32 -3.39 -2.65
N PRO A 45 -10.25 -4.73 -2.63
CA PRO A 45 -9.65 -5.48 -1.52
C PRO A 45 -8.15 -5.23 -1.37
N LEU A 46 -7.46 -4.72 -2.40
CA LEU A 46 -6.03 -4.44 -2.35
C LEU A 46 -5.73 -3.12 -1.63
N VAL A 47 -6.62 -2.14 -1.74
CA VAL A 47 -6.35 -0.77 -1.29
C VAL A 47 -6.17 -0.68 0.23
N PRO A 48 -7.05 -1.26 1.08
CA PRO A 48 -6.85 -1.24 2.54
C PRO A 48 -5.56 -1.94 2.99
N VAL A 49 -5.10 -2.95 2.22
CA VAL A 49 -3.93 -3.76 2.57
C VAL A 49 -2.64 -3.08 2.14
N TYR A 50 -2.61 -2.54 0.92
CA TYR A 50 -1.37 -2.08 0.28
C TYR A 50 -1.28 -0.55 0.17
N ALA A 51 -2.40 0.18 0.17
CA ALA A 51 -2.41 1.65 0.04
C ALA A 51 -3.36 2.36 1.04
N PRO A 52 -3.30 2.04 2.36
CA PRO A 52 -4.20 2.64 3.35
C PRO A 52 -4.05 4.16 3.46
N GLU A 53 -2.82 4.68 3.36
CA GLU A 53 -2.56 6.13 3.42
C GLU A 53 -3.12 6.88 2.21
N SER A 54 -2.99 6.29 1.01
CA SER A 54 -3.54 6.88 -0.21
C SER A 54 -5.07 6.89 -0.18
N LEU A 55 -5.68 5.83 0.37
CA LEU A 55 -7.12 5.78 0.62
C LEU A 55 -7.57 6.86 1.61
N GLN A 56 -6.84 7.02 2.72
CA GLN A 56 -7.14 8.03 3.73
C GLN A 56 -7.13 9.44 3.13
N ARG A 57 -6.14 9.75 2.29
CA ARG A 57 -6.08 11.04 1.58
C ARG A 57 -7.34 11.26 0.72
N ALA A 58 -7.77 10.25 -0.01
CA ALA A 58 -8.97 10.35 -0.85
C ALA A 58 -10.24 10.56 -0.02
N THR A 59 -10.36 9.88 1.13
CA THR A 59 -11.49 10.08 2.05
C THR A 59 -11.48 11.46 2.72
N ASP A 60 -10.31 11.98 3.07
CA ASP A 60 -10.17 13.30 3.69
C ASP A 60 -10.54 14.41 2.69
N LEU A 61 -10.17 14.27 1.42
CA LEU A 61 -10.55 15.20 0.36
C LEU A 61 -12.05 15.15 0.08
N LEU A 62 -12.66 13.95 0.12
CA LEU A 62 -14.11 13.80 -0.02
C LEU A 62 -14.87 14.47 1.14
N ALA A 63 -14.38 14.35 2.37
CA ALA A 63 -14.96 15.03 3.52
C ALA A 63 -14.89 16.56 3.35
N GLN A 64 -13.71 17.10 2.99
CA GLN A 64 -13.52 18.53 2.73
C GLN A 64 -14.40 19.04 1.58
N MET A 65 -14.58 18.24 0.52
CA MET A 65 -15.46 18.55 -0.60
C MET A 65 -16.91 18.75 -0.11
N ASN A 66 -17.41 17.84 0.73
CA ASN A 66 -18.75 17.91 1.30
C ASN A 66 -18.93 19.12 2.21
N GLU A 67 -17.92 19.44 3.04
CA GLU A 67 -17.92 20.63 3.88
C GLU A 67 -17.95 21.93 3.06
N ALA A 68 -17.15 22.00 1.99
CA ALA A 68 -17.14 23.15 1.08
C ALA A 68 -18.50 23.33 0.38
N ALA A 69 -19.13 22.24 -0.06
CA ALA A 69 -20.45 22.27 -0.66
C ALA A 69 -21.54 22.71 0.33
N ALA A 70 -21.50 22.22 1.58
CA ALA A 70 -22.41 22.64 2.64
C ALA A 70 -22.24 24.13 2.99
N ALA A 71 -21.01 24.64 2.94
CA ALA A 71 -20.69 26.06 3.07
C ALA A 71 -20.98 26.89 1.80
N LYS A 72 -21.59 26.29 0.76
CA LYS A 72 -21.90 26.90 -0.55
C LYS A 72 -20.66 27.43 -1.29
N LYS A 73 -19.47 26.92 -0.97
CA LYS A 73 -18.19 27.22 -1.63
C LYS A 73 -17.99 26.30 -2.83
N TYR A 74 -18.83 26.45 -3.85
CA TYR A 74 -18.93 25.49 -4.95
C TYR A 74 -17.67 25.34 -5.80
N ASP A 75 -16.91 26.42 -6.04
CA ASP A 75 -15.63 26.33 -6.75
C ASP A 75 -14.59 25.53 -5.97
N THR A 76 -14.56 25.69 -4.64
CA THR A 76 -13.71 24.91 -3.74
C THR A 76 -14.15 23.45 -3.74
N ALA A 77 -15.46 23.18 -3.65
CA ALA A 77 -16.01 21.83 -3.70
C ALA A 77 -15.66 21.15 -5.04
N ARG A 78 -15.74 21.87 -6.17
CA ARG A 78 -15.37 21.34 -7.49
C ARG A 78 -13.90 20.94 -7.55
N LYS A 79 -12.98 21.77 -7.03
CA LYS A 79 -11.55 21.45 -6.98
C LYS A 79 -11.29 20.22 -6.11
N LEU A 80 -11.86 20.21 -4.91
CA LEU A 80 -11.74 19.08 -3.99
C LEU A 80 -12.32 17.79 -4.55
N ALA A 81 -13.37 17.87 -5.37
CA ALA A 81 -13.93 16.71 -6.07
C ALA A 81 -12.92 16.12 -7.08
N LEU A 82 -12.27 16.96 -7.89
CA LEU A 82 -11.24 16.52 -8.82
C LEU A 82 -10.03 15.91 -8.08
N ASP A 83 -9.61 16.54 -6.99
CA ASP A 83 -8.50 16.06 -6.16
C ASP A 83 -8.85 14.72 -5.49
N ALA A 84 -10.07 14.58 -4.94
CA ALA A 84 -10.55 13.35 -4.33
C ALA A 84 -10.64 12.21 -5.35
N GLN A 85 -11.13 12.50 -6.57
CA GLN A 85 -11.16 11.52 -7.66
C GLN A 85 -9.73 11.05 -8.02
N ALA A 86 -8.81 11.98 -8.24
CA ALA A 86 -7.42 11.67 -8.57
C ALA A 86 -6.72 10.88 -7.43
N ALA A 87 -6.95 11.26 -6.17
CA ALA A 87 -6.41 10.55 -5.01
C ALA A 87 -6.96 9.12 -4.90
N ALA A 88 -8.24 8.90 -5.22
CA ALA A 88 -8.83 7.56 -5.21
C ALA A 88 -8.27 6.66 -6.33
N GLU A 89 -8.11 7.20 -7.54
CA GLU A 89 -7.46 6.51 -8.66
C GLU A 89 -6.00 6.17 -8.33
N GLN A 90 -5.28 7.10 -7.70
CA GLN A 90 -3.91 6.89 -7.22
C GLN A 90 -3.86 5.78 -6.17
N ALA A 91 -4.79 5.73 -5.21
CA ALA A 91 -4.82 4.69 -4.19
C ALA A 91 -4.94 3.28 -4.80
N ILE A 92 -5.78 3.11 -5.82
CA ILE A 92 -5.91 1.84 -6.56
C ILE A 92 -4.61 1.49 -7.30
N SER A 93 -3.98 2.48 -7.95
CA SER A 93 -2.70 2.29 -8.64
C SER A 93 -1.58 1.89 -7.67
N ASP A 94 -1.42 2.65 -6.59
CA ASP A 94 -0.44 2.41 -5.52
C ASP A 94 -0.61 1.01 -4.93
N ALA A 95 -1.86 0.57 -4.69
CA ALA A 95 -2.14 -0.74 -4.13
C ALA A 95 -1.62 -1.87 -5.04
N LYS A 96 -1.82 -1.76 -6.36
CA LYS A 96 -1.31 -2.74 -7.33
C LYS A 96 0.20 -2.75 -7.40
N THR A 97 0.83 -1.57 -7.47
CA THR A 97 2.29 -1.45 -7.49
C THR A 97 2.91 -2.05 -6.24
N ARG A 98 2.38 -1.70 -5.06
CA ARG A 98 2.89 -2.19 -3.77
C ARG A 98 2.62 -3.69 -3.58
N GLN A 99 1.50 -4.21 -4.09
CA GLN A 99 1.25 -5.65 -4.11
C GLN A 99 2.31 -6.40 -4.92
N GLU A 100 2.64 -5.91 -6.12
CA GLU A 100 3.66 -6.54 -6.96
C GLU A 100 5.06 -6.44 -6.33
N GLN A 101 5.38 -5.32 -5.67
CA GLN A 101 6.59 -5.20 -4.85
C GLN A 101 6.62 -6.24 -3.73
N ALA A 102 5.55 -6.32 -2.93
CA ALA A 102 5.45 -7.28 -1.83
C ALA A 102 5.57 -8.73 -2.30
N LYS A 103 4.98 -9.07 -3.45
CA LYS A 103 5.12 -10.39 -4.08
C LYS A 103 6.59 -10.67 -4.44
N ASN A 104 7.27 -9.73 -5.09
CA ASN A 104 8.67 -9.91 -5.47
C ASN A 104 9.58 -10.04 -4.25
N GLU A 105 9.39 -9.21 -3.23
CA GLU A 105 10.13 -9.29 -1.96
C GLU A 105 9.91 -10.61 -1.24
N ALA A 106 8.66 -11.07 -1.15
CA ALA A 106 8.33 -12.36 -0.54
C ALA A 106 8.99 -13.53 -1.30
N ASN A 107 8.93 -13.52 -2.63
CA ASN A 107 9.58 -14.54 -3.46
C ASN A 107 11.10 -14.57 -3.25
N GLN A 108 11.74 -13.39 -3.26
CA GLN A 108 13.17 -13.29 -2.98
C GLN A 108 13.54 -13.80 -1.58
N ALA A 109 12.73 -13.48 -0.57
CA ALA A 109 12.94 -13.96 0.80
C ALA A 109 12.80 -15.48 0.91
N ILE A 110 11.81 -16.08 0.24
CA ILE A 110 11.62 -17.54 0.18
C ILE A 110 12.84 -18.21 -0.47
N GLU A 111 13.29 -17.70 -1.61
CA GLU A 111 14.46 -18.26 -2.31
C GLU A 111 15.75 -18.09 -1.50
N ALA A 112 15.91 -16.97 -0.77
CA ALA A 112 17.02 -16.79 0.15
C ALA A 112 16.97 -17.78 1.32
N LEU A 113 15.79 -18.03 1.89
CA LEU A 113 15.60 -19.05 2.93
C LEU A 113 15.97 -20.45 2.41
N LYS A 114 15.49 -20.84 1.23
CA LYS A 114 15.84 -22.13 0.60
C LYS A 114 17.36 -22.30 0.45
N LYS A 115 18.05 -21.26 -0.01
CA LYS A 115 19.51 -21.26 -0.19
C LYS A 115 20.31 -21.34 1.11
N ALA A 116 19.72 -20.95 2.25
CA ALA A 116 20.38 -21.00 3.55
C ALA A 116 20.34 -22.40 4.21
N PHE A 117 19.43 -23.28 3.79
CA PHE A 117 19.32 -24.63 4.39
C PHE A 117 20.59 -25.48 4.26
N PRO A 118 21.22 -25.61 3.07
CA PRO A 118 22.40 -26.46 2.91
C PRO A 118 23.56 -26.10 3.85
N GLU A 119 23.77 -24.81 4.10
CA GLU A 119 24.80 -24.32 5.02
C GLU A 119 24.49 -24.74 6.47
N ALA A 120 23.27 -24.48 6.94
CA ALA A 120 22.86 -24.84 8.29
C ALA A 120 22.88 -26.36 8.52
N GLU A 121 22.45 -27.16 7.53
CA GLU A 121 22.51 -28.61 7.57
C GLU A 121 23.95 -29.13 7.64
N THR A 122 24.84 -28.56 6.84
CA THR A 122 26.27 -28.89 6.84
C THR A 122 26.91 -28.55 8.18
N ALA A 123 26.63 -27.36 8.72
CA ALA A 123 27.12 -26.93 10.02
C ALA A 123 26.64 -27.87 11.14
N LEU A 124 25.35 -28.23 11.14
CA LEU A 124 24.78 -29.14 12.14
C LEU A 124 25.39 -30.55 12.04
N ALA A 125 25.61 -31.05 10.82
CA ALA A 125 26.29 -32.33 10.60
C ALA A 125 27.74 -32.31 11.12
N ALA A 126 28.48 -31.22 10.89
CA ALA A 126 29.83 -31.03 11.43
C ALA A 126 29.82 -30.97 12.97
N ALA A 127 28.87 -30.24 13.58
CA ALA A 127 28.71 -30.17 15.03
C ALA A 127 28.44 -31.55 15.66
N ARG A 128 27.59 -32.37 15.02
CA ARG A 128 27.33 -33.77 15.44
C ARG A 128 28.59 -34.62 15.42
N LYS A 129 29.42 -34.49 14.37
CA LYS A 129 30.70 -35.22 14.25
C LYS A 129 31.73 -34.79 15.28
N ALA A 130 31.81 -33.49 15.57
CA ALA A 130 32.75 -32.93 16.53
C ALA A 130 32.46 -33.35 17.99
N ARG A 131 31.24 -33.87 18.27
CA ARG A 131 30.80 -34.32 19.61
C ARG A 131 31.08 -33.30 20.72
N ASN A 132 30.89 -32.01 20.42
CA ASN A 132 31.14 -30.95 21.39
C ASN A 132 30.00 -30.90 22.42
N PRO A 133 30.24 -31.21 23.71
CA PRO A 133 29.19 -31.25 24.73
C PRO A 133 28.60 -29.86 25.04
N ARG A 134 29.23 -28.77 24.58
CA ARG A 134 28.71 -27.40 24.72
C ARG A 134 27.62 -27.06 23.71
N ILE A 135 27.44 -27.88 22.67
CA ILE A 135 26.43 -27.66 21.64
C ILE A 135 25.22 -28.56 21.93
N ASN A 136 24.07 -27.95 22.15
CA ASN A 136 22.81 -28.69 22.29
C ASN A 136 22.27 -29.08 20.90
N ILE A 137 22.72 -30.23 20.39
CA ILE A 137 22.35 -30.76 19.07
C ILE A 137 20.84 -30.96 18.92
N GLU A 138 20.16 -31.37 20.00
CA GLU A 138 18.71 -31.57 19.99
C GLU A 138 17.98 -30.25 19.72
N LYS A 139 18.32 -29.20 20.48
CA LYS A 139 17.77 -27.85 20.27
C LYS A 139 18.03 -27.34 18.86
N LEU A 140 19.25 -27.49 18.34
CA LEU A 140 19.56 -27.05 16.98
C LEU A 140 18.80 -27.84 15.91
N SER A 141 18.53 -29.12 16.16
CA SER A 141 17.70 -29.95 15.26
C SER A 141 16.24 -29.49 15.28
N GLN A 142 15.72 -29.10 16.43
CA GLN A 142 14.38 -28.49 16.57
C GLN A 142 14.31 -27.13 15.89
N ASP A 143 15.33 -26.29 16.03
CA ASP A 143 15.38 -24.99 15.36
C ASP A 143 15.48 -25.14 13.83
N LEU A 144 16.21 -26.14 13.34
CA LEU A 144 16.21 -26.50 11.90
C LEU A 144 14.80 -26.92 11.44
N GLN A 145 14.07 -27.69 12.25
CA GLN A 145 12.70 -28.06 11.93
C GLN A 145 11.76 -26.85 11.90
N LYS A 146 11.86 -25.93 12.87
CA LYS A 146 11.09 -24.67 12.87
C LYS A 146 11.36 -23.86 11.60
N ALA A 147 12.60 -23.80 11.12
CA ALA A 147 12.92 -23.13 9.87
C ALA A 147 12.23 -23.79 8.67
N ARG A 148 12.11 -25.12 8.64
CA ARG A 148 11.34 -25.84 7.59
C ARG A 148 9.85 -25.53 7.67
N ASP A 149 9.30 -25.48 8.88
CA ASP A 149 7.89 -25.13 9.08
C ASP A 149 7.61 -23.68 8.66
N SER A 150 8.56 -22.76 8.92
CA SER A 150 8.55 -21.39 8.40
C SER A 150 8.59 -21.35 6.88
N LEU A 151 9.42 -22.16 6.21
CA LEU A 151 9.43 -22.25 4.75
C LEU A 151 8.07 -22.71 4.21
N LYS A 152 7.50 -23.78 4.76
CA LYS A 152 6.17 -24.28 4.37
C LYS A 152 5.09 -23.21 4.54
N THR A 153 5.13 -22.49 5.65
CA THR A 153 4.20 -21.38 5.92
C THR A 153 4.38 -20.25 4.92
N ALA A 154 5.63 -19.90 4.60
CA ALA A 154 5.93 -18.87 3.62
C ALA A 154 5.40 -19.23 2.22
N GLU A 155 5.65 -20.46 1.77
CA GLU A 155 5.16 -20.96 0.47
C GLU A 155 3.62 -21.01 0.41
N SER A 156 2.96 -21.48 1.47
CA SER A 156 1.49 -21.50 1.54
C SER A 156 0.88 -20.10 1.54
N SER A 157 1.47 -19.17 2.28
CA SER A 157 1.03 -17.77 2.34
C SER A 157 1.22 -17.08 0.99
N TYR A 158 2.35 -17.34 0.34
CA TYR A 158 2.64 -16.83 -1.00
C TYR A 158 1.63 -17.34 -2.03
N ALA A 159 1.34 -18.65 -2.02
CA ALA A 159 0.34 -19.26 -2.90
C ALA A 159 -1.08 -18.71 -2.68
N SER A 160 -1.38 -18.25 -1.46
CA SER A 160 -2.67 -17.67 -1.07
C SER A 160 -2.73 -16.14 -1.26
N GLY A 161 -1.70 -15.53 -1.87
CA GLY A 161 -1.63 -14.08 -2.10
C GLY A 161 -1.34 -13.22 -0.86
N GLN A 162 -1.02 -13.87 0.26
CA GLN A 162 -0.68 -13.21 1.54
C GLN A 162 0.82 -12.89 1.58
N TYR A 163 1.28 -12.02 0.66
CA TYR A 163 2.70 -11.78 0.43
C TYR A 163 3.43 -11.23 1.66
N LYS A 164 2.78 -10.37 2.46
CA LYS A 164 3.35 -9.89 3.73
C LYS A 164 3.63 -11.03 4.71
N ALA A 165 2.66 -11.92 4.91
CA ALA A 165 2.82 -13.08 5.79
C ALA A 165 3.89 -14.05 5.25
N ALA A 166 3.96 -14.22 3.93
CA ALA A 166 4.98 -15.02 3.28
C ALA A 166 6.40 -14.47 3.53
N TYR A 167 6.58 -13.16 3.36
CA TYR A 167 7.85 -12.49 3.65
C TYR A 167 8.26 -12.65 5.12
N GLU A 168 7.35 -12.36 6.06
CA GLU A 168 7.63 -12.46 7.50
C GLU A 168 8.02 -13.89 7.91
N ALA A 169 7.32 -14.90 7.41
CA ALA A 169 7.65 -16.31 7.66
C ALA A 169 9.02 -16.69 7.07
N ALA A 170 9.34 -16.23 5.86
CA ALA A 170 10.63 -16.50 5.23
C ALA A 170 11.80 -15.86 6.02
N ILE A 171 11.64 -14.62 6.48
CA ILE A 171 12.65 -13.93 7.30
C ILE A 171 12.82 -14.61 8.66
N ALA A 172 11.73 -15.04 9.30
CA ALA A 172 11.80 -15.78 10.57
C ALA A 172 12.58 -17.10 10.43
N GLY A 173 12.31 -17.86 9.36
CA GLY A 173 13.06 -19.08 9.04
C GLY A 173 14.55 -18.80 8.82
N ARG A 174 14.87 -17.76 8.02
CA ARG A 174 16.26 -17.39 7.72
C ARG A 174 17.03 -16.99 8.98
N ASN A 175 16.41 -16.18 9.84
CA ASN A 175 17.02 -15.76 11.11
C ASN A 175 17.26 -16.97 12.03
N THR A 176 16.39 -17.98 11.98
CA THR A 176 16.59 -19.24 12.72
C THR A 176 17.80 -20.01 12.19
N LEU A 177 17.95 -20.13 10.87
CA LEU A 177 19.12 -20.77 10.25
C LEU A 177 20.44 -20.03 10.57
N SER A 178 20.45 -18.69 10.50
CA SER A 178 21.62 -17.86 10.87
C SER A 178 22.07 -18.16 12.30
N LYS A 179 21.12 -18.20 13.25
CA LYS A 179 21.40 -18.50 14.65
C LYS A 179 22.00 -19.90 14.86
N ILE A 180 21.58 -20.90 14.07
CA ILE A 180 22.16 -22.24 14.12
C ILE A 180 23.64 -22.18 13.71
N VAL A 181 23.94 -21.54 12.57
CA VAL A 181 25.31 -21.41 12.05
C VAL A 181 26.19 -20.63 13.03
N GLU A 182 25.70 -19.51 13.56
CA GLU A 182 26.39 -18.67 14.55
C GLU A 182 26.69 -19.42 15.87
N THR A 183 25.73 -20.19 16.37
CA THR A 183 25.91 -20.98 17.59
C THR A 183 27.01 -22.03 17.42
N ILE A 184 27.03 -22.69 16.26
CA ILE A 184 28.03 -23.73 15.94
C ILE A 184 29.41 -23.10 15.74
N SER A 185 29.50 -22.00 14.99
CA SER A 185 30.77 -21.33 14.70
C SER A 185 31.41 -20.76 15.98
N SER A 186 30.62 -20.13 16.85
CA SER A 186 31.07 -19.60 18.14
C SER A 186 31.60 -20.72 19.05
N ALA A 187 30.90 -21.85 19.12
CA ALA A 187 31.33 -23.00 19.92
C ALA A 187 32.62 -23.65 19.37
N ALA A 188 32.82 -23.65 18.05
CA ALA A 188 34.04 -24.14 17.41
C ALA A 188 35.26 -23.27 17.76
N GLN A 189 35.13 -21.93 17.72
CA GLN A 189 36.22 -21.00 18.05
C GLN A 189 36.64 -21.05 19.52
N VAL A 190 35.70 -21.24 20.45
CA VAL A 190 36.02 -21.40 21.89
C VAL A 190 36.78 -22.70 22.14
N SER A 191 36.55 -23.72 21.31
CA SER A 191 37.20 -25.04 21.47
C SER A 191 38.63 -25.05 20.90
N SER A 192 38.92 -24.25 19.87
CA SER A 192 40.28 -24.12 19.32
C SER A 192 41.21 -23.29 20.19
N LYS A 193 40.73 -22.24 20.88
CA LYS A 193 41.54 -21.41 21.80
C LYS A 193 41.96 -22.11 23.11
N LYS A 194 41.41 -23.28 23.43
CA LYS A 194 41.74 -24.06 24.64
C LYS A 194 42.73 -25.20 24.39
N LYS A 195 43.15 -25.42 23.15
CA LYS A 195 44.27 -26.29 22.78
C LYS A 195 45.53 -25.46 22.64
#